data_AF-A0A8C8SRN0-F1
#
_entry.id   AF-A0A8C8SRN0-F1
#
_cell.length_a   1.000
_cell.length_b   1.000
_cell.length_c   1.000
_cell.angle_alpha   90.00
_cell.angle_beta   90.00
_cell.angle_gamma   90.00
#
_symmetry.space_group_name_H-M   'P 1'
#
loop_
_entity.id
_entity.type
_entity.pdbx_description
1 polymer ?
#
loop_
_entity_poly.entity_id
_entity_poly.type
_entity_poly.pdbx_seq_one_letter_code
_entity_poly.pdbx_strand_id
1 'polypeptide(L)' 'MKELLLAEMPSFVGEQVDESGLKKLMGSLDDNGDEELDFQEYAVFLAISAQLCDEFFRECAD' A
#
# COMPACT_ATOMS: atom_id res chain seq x y z
N MET A 1 8.44 -1.83 -8.21
CA MET A 1 7.11 -1.40 -8.72
C MET A 1 6.57 -0.10 -8.10
N LYS A 2 7.43 0.83 -7.68
CA LYS A 2 7.00 2.05 -6.96
C LYS A 2 6.10 2.99 -7.75
N GLU A 3 6.37 3.14 -9.05
CA GLU A 3 5.62 4.05 -9.90
C GLU A 3 4.21 3.54 -10.18
N LEU A 4 4.00 2.22 -10.20
CA LEU A 4 2.68 1.60 -10.33
C LEU A 4 1.81 1.89 -9.11
N LEU A 5 2.35 1.80 -7.90
CA LEU A 5 1.63 2.14 -6.67
C LEU A 5 1.22 3.64 -6.66
N LEU A 6 2.10 4.52 -7.11
CA LEU A 6 1.81 5.96 -7.24
C LEU A 6 0.79 6.27 -8.33
N ALA A 7 0.86 5.59 -9.48
CA ALA A 7 -0.01 5.83 -10.62
C ALA A 7 -1.41 5.24 -10.45
N GLU A 8 -1.52 4.03 -9.88
CA GLU A 8 -2.79 3.30 -9.72
C GLU A 8 -3.54 3.68 -8.44
N MET A 9 -2.82 4.10 -7.39
CA MET A 9 -3.42 4.52 -6.12
C MET A 9 -3.01 5.95 -5.70
N PRO A 10 -3.26 6.96 -6.55
CA PRO A 10 -2.91 8.35 -6.24
C PRO A 10 -3.71 8.89 -5.05
N SER A 11 -4.90 8.37 -4.75
CA SER A 11 -5.68 8.79 -3.57
C SER A 11 -5.13 8.24 -2.25
N PHE A 12 -4.43 7.11 -2.30
CA PHE A 12 -3.84 6.46 -1.12
C PHE A 12 -2.44 7.04 -0.80
N VAL A 13 -1.73 7.48 -1.84
CA VAL A 13 -0.32 7.92 -1.75
C VAL A 13 -0.13 9.42 -2.05
N GLY A 14 -1.05 10.07 -2.75
CA GLY A 14 -0.78 11.35 -3.43
C GLY A 14 -0.86 12.61 -2.58
N GLU A 15 -1.71 12.69 -1.54
CA GLU A 15 -1.84 13.90 -0.71
C GLU A 15 -1.48 13.68 0.77
N GLN A 16 -1.49 12.42 1.24
CA GLN A 16 -1.26 12.08 2.65
C GLN A 16 0.09 11.41 2.93
N VAL A 17 0.82 10.98 1.90
CA VAL A 17 2.06 10.22 2.05
C VAL A 17 3.21 10.98 1.42
N ASP A 18 3.97 11.71 2.25
CA ASP A 18 5.25 12.29 1.87
C ASP A 18 6.24 11.22 1.37
N GLU A 19 7.26 11.62 0.63
CA GLU A 19 8.31 10.73 0.09
C GLU A 19 8.95 9.84 1.18
N SER A 20 9.07 10.37 2.40
CA SER A 20 9.53 9.63 3.59
C SER A 20 8.51 8.59 4.08
N GLY A 21 7.22 8.93 4.04
CA GLY A 21 6.13 8.00 4.34
C GLY A 21 6.05 6.88 3.30
N LEU A 22 6.24 7.21 2.03
CA LEU A 22 6.29 6.23 0.95
C LEU A 22 7.48 5.29 1.12
N LYS A 23 8.66 5.82 1.45
CA LYS A 23 9.84 4.99 1.71
C LYS A 23 9.63 4.06 2.92
N LYS A 24 8.97 4.53 3.97
CA LYS A 24 8.58 3.68 5.12
C LYS A 24 7.56 2.61 4.74
N LEU A 25 6.56 2.97 3.93
CA LEU A 25 5.56 2.03 3.43
C LEU A 25 6.24 0.95 2.59
N MET A 26 7.13 1.33 1.68
CA MET A 26 7.92 0.40 0.87
C MET A 26 8.77 -0.52 1.73
N GLY A 27 9.51 0.02 2.70
CA GLY A 27 10.27 -0.80 3.64
C GLY A 27 9.41 -1.64 4.60
N SER A 28 8.10 -1.39 4.70
CA SER A 28 7.18 -2.27 5.43
C SER A 28 6.57 -3.36 4.55
N LEU A 29 6.68 -3.22 3.23
CA LEU A 29 6.19 -4.17 2.23
C LEU A 29 7.30 -5.07 1.69
N ASP A 30 8.54 -4.56 1.67
CA ASP A 30 9.78 -5.27 1.37
C ASP A 30 10.10 -6.26 2.51
N ASP A 31 9.48 -7.44 2.43
CA ASP A 31 9.62 -8.53 3.42
C ASP A 31 10.88 -9.36 3.13
N ASN A 32 11.31 -9.37 1.86
CA ASN A 32 12.50 -10.09 1.42
C ASN A 32 13.81 -9.30 1.67
N GLY A 33 13.72 -7.99 1.93
CA GLY A 33 14.83 -7.09 2.26
C GLY A 33 15.72 -6.75 1.06
N ASP A 34 15.19 -6.82 -0.17
CA ASP A 34 15.91 -6.54 -1.41
C ASP A 34 15.87 -5.06 -1.81
N GLU A 35 15.22 -4.20 -1.01
CA GLU A 35 14.99 -2.78 -1.26
C GLU A 35 14.17 -2.51 -2.54
N GLU A 36 13.60 -3.55 -3.14
CA GLU A 36 12.66 -3.47 -4.24
C GLU A 36 11.24 -3.79 -3.76
N LEU A 37 10.29 -3.72 -4.70
CA LEU A 37 8.91 -4.04 -4.43
C LEU A 37 8.51 -4.97 -5.56
N ASP A 38 8.48 -6.25 -5.24
CA ASP A 38 8.15 -7.29 -6.20
C ASP A 38 6.63 -7.46 -6.36
N PHE A 39 6.22 -8.26 -7.34
CA PHE A 39 4.80 -8.44 -7.62
C PHE A 39 4.06 -9.08 -6.43
N GLN A 40 4.74 -9.95 -5.68
CA GLN A 40 4.14 -10.68 -4.58
C GLN A 40 3.84 -9.74 -3.41
N GLU A 41 4.82 -8.93 -3.01
CA GLU A 41 4.68 -7.94 -1.96
C GLU A 41 3.63 -6.87 -2.30
N TYR A 42 3.60 -6.42 -3.56
CA TYR A 42 2.56 -5.52 -4.05
C TYR A 42 1.16 -6.15 -4.02
N ALA A 43 1.03 -7.43 -4.40
CA ALA A 43 -0.24 -8.15 -4.36
C ALA A 43 -0.73 -8.38 -2.93
N VAL A 44 0.19 -8.66 -1.99
CA VAL A 44 -0.12 -8.76 -0.56
C VAL A 44 -0.61 -7.42 -0.02
N PHE A 45 0.05 -6.31 -0.37
CA PHE A 45 -0.44 -4.97 -0.02
C PHE A 45 -1.87 -4.73 -0.51
N LEU A 46 -2.17 -5.03 -1.78
CA LEU A 46 -3.51 -4.87 -2.34
C LEU A 46 -4.55 -5.73 -1.60
N ALA A 47 -4.20 -6.97 -1.23
CA ALA A 47 -5.08 -7.84 -0.46
C ALA A 47 -5.38 -7.25 0.93
N ILE A 48 -4.35 -6.75 1.63
CA ILE A 48 -4.50 -6.09 2.94
C ILE A 48 -5.32 -4.80 2.81
N SER A 49 -5.06 -3.97 1.80
CA SER A 49 -5.85 -2.76 1.52
C SER A 49 -7.31 -3.09 1.24
N ALA A 50 -7.59 -4.15 0.48
CA ALA A 50 -8.95 -4.61 0.22
C ALA A 50 -9.65 -5.11 1.50
N GLN A 51 -8.94 -5.83 2.38
CA GLN A 51 -9.45 -6.26 3.68
C GLN A 51 -9.71 -5.09 4.62
N LEU A 52 -8.80 -4.10 4.66
CA LEU A 52 -9.00 -2.86 5.43
C LEU A 52 -10.23 -2.08 4.94
N CYS A 53 -10.46 -2.04 3.63
CA CYS A 53 -11.68 -1.47 3.09
C CYS A 53 -12.91 -2.28 3.53
N ASP A 54 -12.88 -3.61 3.46
CA ASP A 54 -13.99 -4.47 3.90
C ASP A 54 -14.32 -4.26 5.39
N GLU A 55 -13.31 -4.23 6.27
CA GLU A 55 -13.49 -3.95 7.70
C GLU A 55 -14.03 -2.52 7.94
N PHE A 56 -13.45 -1.51 7.27
CA PHE A 56 -13.91 -0.12 7.37
C PHE A 56 -15.38 0.03 6.94
N PHE A 57 -15.78 -0.60 5.83
CA PHE A 57 -17.16 -0.55 5.35
C PHE A 57 -18.11 -1.35 6.26
N ARG A 58 -17.60 -2.37 6.96
CA ARG A 58 -18.37 -3.15 7.92
C ARG A 58 -18.57 -2.42 9.25
N GLU A 59 -17.60 -1.63 9.71
CA GLU A 59 -17.75 -0.75 10.89
C GLU A 59 -18.64 0.47 10.63
N CYS A 60 -18.75 0.93 9.38
CA CYS A 60 -19.68 2.00 9.00
C CYS A 60 -21.14 1.53 8.82
N ALA A 61 -21.40 0.22 8.91
CA ALA A 61 -22.71 -0.37 8.69
C ALA A 61 -23.55 -0.57 9.99
N ASP A 62 -23.03 -0.19 11.15
CA ASP A 62 -23.73 -0.17 12.45
C ASP A 62 -24.28 1.22 12.81
#